data_AF-A0A060BWP1-F1
#
_entry.id   AF-A0A060BWP1-F1
#
_cell.length_a   1.000
_cell.length_b   1.000
_cell.length_c   1.000
_cell.angle_alpha   90.00
_cell.angle_beta   90.00
_cell.angle_gamma   90.00
#
_symmetry.space_group_name_H-M   'P 1'
#
loop_
_entity.id
_entity.type
_entity.pdbx_description
1 polymer ?
#
loop_
_entity_poly.entity_id
_entity_poly.type
_entity_poly.pdbx_seq_one_letter_code
_entity_poly.pdbx_strand_id
1 'polypeptide(L)' 'MGTVVLKAQGYQNPVIPGFHPDPSVCRVGDDYYLVTSSFEYFPGV' A
#
# COMPACT_ATOMS: atom_id res chain seq x y z
N MET A 1 19.78 -2.96 34.31
CA MET A 1 18.52 -2.46 33.69
C MET A 1 18.90 -1.85 32.34
N GLY A 2 18.77 -2.62 31.25
CA GLY A 2 19.07 -2.16 29.91
C GLY A 2 17.83 -1.52 29.29
N THR A 3 17.97 -0.32 28.73
CA THR A 3 16.88 0.38 28.04
C THR A 3 16.56 -0.35 26.74
N VAL A 4 15.36 -0.95 26.65
CA VAL A 4 14.83 -1.49 25.40
C VAL A 4 14.42 -0.29 24.54
N VAL A 5 15.17 -0.03 23.46
CA VAL A 5 14.76 0.94 22.45
C VAL A 5 13.68 0.28 21.60
N LEU A 6 12.41 0.60 21.89
CA LEU A 6 11.29 0.29 21.00
C LEU A 6 11.48 1.14 19.74
N LYS A 7 11.92 0.51 18.64
CA LYS A 7 11.90 1.16 17.33
C LYS A 7 10.43 1.33 16.96
N ALA A 8 9.94 2.56 16.84
CA ALA A 8 8.63 2.77 16.24
C ALA A 8 8.72 2.25 14.79
N GLN A 9 8.04 1.15 14.47
CA GLN A 9 7.80 0.74 13.09
C GLN A 9 6.85 1.76 12.44
N GLY A 10 7.40 2.91 12.04
CA GLY A 10 6.68 3.89 11.23
C GLY A 10 6.76 3.53 9.75
N TYR A 11 5.74 3.88 8.99
CA TYR A 11 5.79 3.91 7.52
C TYR A 11 6.00 5.34 7.03
N GLN A 12 6.60 5.51 5.86
CA GLN A 12 6.77 6.81 5.23
C GLN A 12 5.83 6.93 4.04
N ASN A 13 5.11 8.04 3.96
CA ASN A 13 4.29 8.34 2.80
C ASN A 13 5.12 9.02 1.69
N PRO A 14 4.78 8.79 0.42
CA PRO A 14 3.74 7.87 -0.05
C PRO A 14 4.19 6.41 0.03
N VAL A 15 3.28 5.51 0.43
CA VAL A 15 3.55 4.06 0.49
C VAL A 15 3.82 3.50 -0.91
N ILE A 16 3.06 3.97 -1.91
CA ILE A 16 3.28 3.67 -3.32
C ILE A 16 3.34 5.01 -4.08
N PRO A 17 4.52 5.44 -4.55
CA PRO A 17 4.64 6.65 -5.36
C PRO A 17 4.15 6.43 -6.79
N GLY A 18 3.83 7.51 -7.50
CA GLY A 18 3.48 7.49 -8.93
C GLY A 18 1.97 7.51 -9.21
N PHE A 19 1.57 7.01 -10.38
CA PHE A 19 0.20 7.08 -10.88
C PHE A 19 -0.58 5.80 -10.54
N HIS A 20 -1.22 5.83 -9.37
CA HIS A 20 -2.07 4.75 -8.85
C HIS A 20 -3.45 5.34 -8.46
N PRO A 21 -4.24 5.77 -9.46
CA PRO A 21 -5.49 6.51 -9.25
C PRO A 21 -6.59 5.61 -8.69
N ASP A 22 -7.50 6.20 -7.93
CA ASP A 22 -8.71 5.57 -7.39
C ASP A 22 -8.46 4.21 -6.70
N PRO A 23 -7.56 4.15 -5.70
CA PRO A 23 -7.19 2.88 -5.07
C PRO A 23 -8.38 2.26 -4.32
N SER A 24 -8.70 1.02 -4.67
CA SER A 24 -9.60 0.15 -3.91
C SER A 24 -8.79 -1.00 -3.33
N VAL A 25 -8.93 -1.28 -2.03
CA VAL A 25 -8.13 -2.28 -1.31
C VAL A 25 -9.00 -3.28 -0.56
N CYS A 26 -8.61 -4.56 -0.56
CA CYS A 26 -9.21 -5.58 0.28
C CYS A 26 -8.14 -6.51 0.87
N ARG A 27 -8.52 -7.32 1.86
CA ARG A 27 -7.64 -8.30 2.52
C ARG A 27 -8.26 -9.69 2.43
N VAL A 28 -7.44 -10.70 2.12
CA VAL A 28 -7.83 -12.12 2.17
C VAL A 28 -6.74 -12.89 2.89
N GLY A 29 -7.04 -13.48 4.05
CA GLY A 29 -6.02 -14.12 4.88
C GLY A 29 -4.99 -13.11 5.38
N ASP A 30 -3.72 -13.31 5.03
CA ASP A 30 -2.62 -12.41 5.39
C ASP A 30 -2.21 -11.45 4.26
N ASP A 31 -2.87 -11.55 3.10
CA ASP A 31 -2.56 -10.76 1.91
C ASP A 31 -3.50 -9.57 1.71
N TYR A 32 -2.93 -8.47 1.20
CA TYR A 32 -3.66 -7.27 0.79
C TYR A 32 -3.62 -7.12 -0.73
N TYR A 33 -4.78 -6.88 -1.33
CA TYR A 33 -4.94 -6.62 -2.75
C TYR A 33 -5.33 -5.17 -2.98
N LEU A 34 -4.69 -4.51 -3.93
CA LEU A 34 -4.97 -3.13 -4.31
C LEU A 34 -5.19 -3.06 -5.82
N VAL A 35 -6.28 -2.41 -6.23
CA VAL A 35 -6.65 -2.17 -7.63
C VAL A 35 -6.79 -0.67 -7.84
N THR A 36 -6.43 -0.21 -9.04
CA THR A 36 -6.46 1.20 -9.46
C THR A 36 -7.12 1.33 -10.82
N SER A 37 -7.79 2.45 -11.08
CA SER A 37 -8.38 2.74 -12.39
C SER A 37 -7.31 2.75 -13.49
N SER A 38 -7.48 1.95 -14.55
CA SER A 38 -6.60 2.00 -15.72
C SER A 38 -6.99 3.07 -16.74
N PHE A 39 -8.15 3.73 -16.59
CA PHE A 39 -8.73 4.60 -17.61
C PHE A 39 -8.72 3.91 -18.99
N GLU A 40 -8.31 4.60 -20.07
CA GLU A 40 -8.23 4.04 -21.42
C GLU A 40 -6.98 3.19 -21.69
N TYR A 41 -6.11 2.95 -20.69
CA TYR A 41 -4.92 2.13 -20.87
C TYR A 41 -5.27 0.64 -20.96
N PHE A 42 -4.64 -0.07 -21.90
CA PHE A 42 -4.82 -1.51 -22.12
C PHE A 42 -3.52 -2.29 -21.85
N PRO A 43 -3.56 -3.47 -21.20
CA PRO A 43 -4.73 -4.13 -20.64
C PRO A 43 -5.28 -3.39 -19.42
N GLY A 44 -6.61 -3.24 -19.37
CA GLY A 44 -7.30 -2.55 -18.28
C GLY A 44 -7.74 -3.49 -17.17
N VAL A 45 -8.04 -2.90 -16.01
CA VAL A 45 -8.65 -3.55 -14.84
C VAL A 45 -9.82 -2.71 -14.35
#